data_AF-A0A845I404-F1
#
_entry.id   AF-A0A845I404-F1
#
_cell.length_a   1.000
_cell.length_b   1.000
_cell.length_c   1.000
_cell.angle_alpha   90.00
_cell.angle_beta   90.00
_cell.angle_gamma   90.00
#
_symmetry.space_group_name_H-M   'P 1'
#
loop_
_entity.id
_entity.type
_entity.pdbx_description
1 polymer ?
#
loop_
_entity_poly.entity_id
_entity_poly.type
_entity_poly.pdbx_seq_one_letter_code
_entity_poly.pdbx_strand_id
1 'polypeptide(L)'
;MTTSKQATSTSISALWLSFRRLADLCAHHFNADLRASLFSAALAVLALKVGALAILTKLSLLVVSNQALLTAPQVALNGSGPVVLYLSENQWQQRYLERAPLDRCKLAEDLGQMLAHQPRQLLVDFDLSPSLQESRAGCQQQLDQLLDQHADKLVLLMPFRVGSDTLLAQKAEWLAQRCRAGVAFGDGALNVSLGAVIDFVPESQAMADAMHERGSVEVCHQLGTADGRERWLRRGADPVTDDASAEAINFAGFSKQVVALALDDPAVQNIGNWAGRDVYFGGDYGGSKDDRFLTPMGPLPGVTIHAAIAWTQAHPVRELPHAVGVATDILTAFVFSLGIGFFWSRYLKVSLHGQGYQRENSTLLVLGFVLYFAIMLWLFFQLSVLLFMHGILIAPLLIGLSMLIDGFVRGPIAASLELSEAEQEQPRRALMAAQVMSVVLTCSVLVLLVPLLHHWSMPLQLLILTLLATLLDRVLPVLWPAPQAEHKGGHGSHADHGSHEAYPRAHLLAWLLCGALAGVAADQYLALGMGWLLAAFAGVITGLVLVLFIGLLRSLQWRSFSRPARWWTAQLLGVQHEIHGWRELAGALSFCLRHSAYWVVLVAALIVMLSH
;
A
#
# COMPACT_ATOMS: atom_id res chain seq x y z
N MET A 1 -21.51 -16.31 67.75
CA MET A 1 -21.14 -16.38 66.30
C MET A 1 -21.88 -15.27 65.58
N THR A 2 -21.24 -14.13 65.37
CA THR A 2 -21.74 -13.01 64.55
C THR A 2 -20.72 -12.79 63.43
N THR A 3 -20.98 -13.39 62.28
CA THR A 3 -20.13 -13.26 61.09
C THR A 3 -20.29 -11.87 60.49
N SER A 4 -19.20 -11.11 60.50
CA SER A 4 -19.06 -9.77 59.91
C SER A 4 -19.42 -9.77 58.41
N LYS A 5 -20.48 -9.03 58.06
CA LYS A 5 -20.93 -8.75 56.68
C LYS A 5 -20.23 -7.54 56.04
N GLN A 6 -19.18 -6.99 56.66
CA GLN A 6 -18.58 -5.71 56.24
C GLN A 6 -17.49 -5.81 55.17
N ALA A 7 -17.07 -7.02 54.76
CA ALA A 7 -15.91 -7.17 53.86
C ALA A 7 -16.22 -7.11 52.35
N THR A 8 -17.50 -7.11 51.92
CA THR A 8 -17.85 -7.17 50.49
C THR A 8 -18.18 -5.82 49.85
N SER A 9 -18.54 -4.78 50.61
CA SER A 9 -18.91 -3.48 50.03
C SER A 9 -17.72 -2.61 49.60
N THR A 10 -16.52 -2.87 50.15
CA THR A 10 -15.29 -2.14 49.80
C THR A 10 -14.67 -2.60 48.47
N SER A 11 -15.00 -3.81 48.01
CA SER A 11 -14.48 -4.36 46.74
C SER A 11 -15.17 -3.73 45.51
N ILE A 12 -16.48 -3.51 45.57
CA ILE A 12 -17.26 -2.95 44.46
C ILE A 12 -16.91 -1.48 44.22
N SER A 13 -16.75 -0.69 45.28
CA SER A 13 -16.35 0.72 45.18
C SER A 13 -14.92 0.89 44.65
N ALA A 14 -14.00 -0.02 45.00
CA ALA A 14 -12.65 -0.04 44.45
C ALA A 14 -12.62 -0.44 42.96
N LEU A 15 -13.42 -1.42 42.55
CA LEU A 15 -13.59 -1.81 41.14
C LEU A 15 -14.20 -0.66 40.31
N TRP A 16 -15.22 0.00 40.84
CA TRP A 16 -15.85 1.16 40.19
C TRP A 16 -14.89 2.34 40.05
N LEU A 17 -14.08 2.64 41.08
CA LEU A 17 -13.05 3.68 40.99
C LEU A 17 -11.98 3.35 39.96
N SER A 18 -11.54 2.08 39.89
CA SER A 18 -10.57 1.62 38.89
C SER A 18 -11.13 1.70 37.47
N PHE A 19 -12.39 1.30 37.26
CA PHE A 19 -13.05 1.41 35.96
C PHE A 19 -13.23 2.86 35.54
N ARG A 20 -13.70 3.74 36.43
CA ARG A 20 -13.83 5.18 36.16
C ARG A 20 -12.49 5.81 35.80
N ARG A 21 -11.41 5.45 36.51
CA ARG A 21 -10.07 5.93 36.19
C ARG A 21 -9.58 5.41 34.83
N LEU A 22 -9.82 4.13 34.51
CA LEU A 22 -9.49 3.59 33.20
C LEU A 22 -10.26 4.33 32.10
N ALA A 23 -11.56 4.57 32.31
CA ALA A 23 -12.40 5.31 31.38
C ALA A 23 -11.95 6.76 31.22
N ASP A 24 -11.57 7.46 32.29
CA ASP A 24 -11.05 8.83 32.25
C ASP A 24 -9.68 8.88 31.56
N LEU A 25 -8.80 7.90 31.80
CA LEU A 25 -7.48 7.81 31.15
C LEU A 25 -7.63 7.49 29.65
N CYS A 26 -8.48 6.53 29.31
CA CYS A 26 -8.86 6.22 27.94
C CYS A 26 -9.50 7.43 27.27
N ALA A 27 -10.42 8.13 27.92
CA ALA A 27 -11.06 9.33 27.36
C ALA A 27 -10.05 10.48 27.18
N HIS A 28 -9.09 10.64 28.08
CA HIS A 28 -8.07 11.68 27.97
C HIS A 28 -7.09 11.39 26.83
N HIS A 29 -6.51 10.19 26.78
CA HIS A 29 -5.65 9.77 25.67
C HIS A 29 -6.42 9.76 24.36
N PHE A 30 -7.63 9.21 24.34
CA PHE A 30 -8.49 9.23 23.16
C PHE A 30 -8.75 10.65 22.68
N ASN A 31 -9.02 11.63 23.55
CA ASN A 31 -9.32 12.99 23.11
C ASN A 31 -8.07 13.75 22.60
N ALA A 32 -6.92 13.56 23.23
CA ALA A 32 -5.65 14.13 22.76
C ALA A 32 -5.21 13.50 21.43
N ASP A 33 -5.26 12.16 21.35
CA ASP A 33 -4.90 11.38 20.18
C ASP A 33 -5.91 11.54 19.05
N LEU A 34 -7.19 11.75 19.35
CA LEU A 34 -8.23 12.00 18.35
C LEU A 34 -7.96 13.30 17.61
N ARG A 35 -7.52 14.37 18.28
CA ARG A 35 -7.21 15.64 17.59
C ARG A 35 -6.03 15.48 16.62
N ALA A 36 -4.96 14.82 17.07
CA ALA A 36 -3.82 14.52 16.20
C ALA A 36 -4.21 13.60 15.05
N SER A 37 -4.99 12.55 15.32
CA SER A 37 -5.50 11.62 14.31
C SER A 37 -6.41 12.31 13.29
N LEU A 38 -7.31 13.19 13.75
CA LEU A 38 -8.19 13.98 12.86
C LEU A 38 -7.39 14.95 12.02
N PHE A 39 -6.34 15.57 12.56
CA PHE A 39 -5.44 16.42 11.79
C PHE A 39 -4.71 15.65 10.70
N SER A 40 -4.10 14.51 11.04
CA SER A 40 -3.43 13.63 10.05
C SER A 40 -4.41 13.13 8.99
N ALA A 41 -5.61 12.72 9.38
CA ALA A 41 -6.66 12.28 8.45
C ALA A 41 -7.13 13.42 7.53
N ALA A 42 -7.35 14.62 8.07
CA ALA A 42 -7.72 15.80 7.29
C ALA A 42 -6.62 16.19 6.30
N LEU A 43 -5.34 16.13 6.73
CA LEU A 43 -4.20 16.37 5.86
C LEU A 43 -4.10 15.32 4.74
N ALA A 44 -4.35 14.04 5.05
CA ALA A 44 -4.39 12.98 4.05
C ALA A 44 -5.53 13.19 3.04
N VAL A 45 -6.73 13.56 3.49
CA VAL A 45 -7.86 13.89 2.59
C VAL A 45 -7.53 15.10 1.72
N LEU A 46 -6.91 16.15 2.28
CA LEU A 46 -6.49 17.32 1.51
C LEU A 46 -5.42 16.95 0.47
N ALA A 47 -4.43 16.14 0.86
CA ALA A 47 -3.39 15.65 -0.03
C ALA A 47 -3.95 14.75 -1.14
N LEU A 48 -4.98 13.96 -0.85
CA LEU A 48 -5.71 13.18 -1.85
C LEU A 48 -6.43 14.10 -2.84
N LYS A 49 -7.16 15.11 -2.34
CA LYS A 49 -7.91 16.08 -3.17
C LYS A 49 -7.02 16.91 -4.08
N VAL A 50 -5.78 17.20 -3.67
CA VAL A 50 -4.80 17.95 -4.48
C VAL A 50 -3.94 17.00 -5.35
N GLY A 51 -4.16 15.68 -5.29
CA GLY A 51 -3.41 14.70 -6.08
C GLY A 51 -1.98 14.44 -5.59
N ALA A 52 -1.58 15.00 -4.44
CA ALA A 52 -0.23 14.80 -3.89
C ALA A 52 0.03 13.33 -3.53
N LEU A 53 -0.99 12.59 -3.06
CA LEU A 53 -0.87 11.16 -2.78
C LEU A 53 -0.77 10.31 -4.06
N ALA A 54 -1.38 10.76 -5.16
CA ALA A 54 -1.26 10.10 -6.45
C ALA A 54 0.19 10.14 -6.95
N ILE A 55 0.89 11.27 -6.79
CA ILE A 55 2.32 11.39 -7.13
C ILE A 55 3.17 10.37 -6.36
N LEU A 56 2.94 10.21 -5.05
CA LEU A 56 3.70 9.25 -4.22
C LEU A 56 3.41 7.79 -4.60
N THR A 57 2.17 7.51 -4.97
CA THR A 57 1.74 6.19 -5.45
C THR A 57 2.43 5.88 -6.79
N LYS A 58 2.43 6.84 -7.72
CA LYS A 58 3.09 6.74 -9.03
C LYS A 58 4.61 6.59 -8.90
N LEU A 59 5.26 7.35 -8.00
CA LEU A 59 6.69 7.18 -7.69
C LEU A 59 6.98 5.80 -7.09
N SER A 60 6.12 5.30 -6.19
CA SER A 60 6.26 3.96 -5.63
C SER A 60 6.18 2.91 -6.73
N LEU A 61 5.18 3.02 -7.61
CA LEU A 61 4.97 2.12 -8.73
C LEU A 61 6.17 2.12 -9.69
N LEU A 62 6.73 3.29 -9.99
CA LEU A 62 7.91 3.43 -10.84
C LEU A 62 9.12 2.67 -10.25
N VAL A 63 9.41 2.86 -8.95
CA VAL A 63 10.53 2.18 -8.27
C VAL A 63 10.30 0.67 -8.19
N VAL A 64 9.10 0.25 -7.79
CA VAL A 64 8.74 -1.16 -7.64
C VAL A 64 8.80 -1.89 -8.98
N SER A 65 8.25 -1.28 -10.04
CA SER A 65 8.26 -1.87 -11.38
C SER A 65 9.67 -2.00 -11.92
N ASN A 66 10.51 -0.98 -11.77
CA ASN A 66 11.91 -1.03 -12.22
C ASN A 66 12.70 -2.15 -11.51
N GLN A 67 12.56 -2.26 -10.18
CA GLN A 67 13.22 -3.32 -9.42
C GLN A 67 12.72 -4.74 -9.78
N ALA A 68 11.42 -4.89 -10.02
CA ALA A 68 10.84 -6.17 -10.44
C ALA A 68 11.44 -6.65 -11.78
N LEU A 69 11.67 -5.73 -12.72
CA LEU A 69 12.20 -6.02 -14.05
C LEU A 69 13.66 -6.50 -14.04
N LEU A 70 14.48 -6.05 -13.09
CA LEU A 70 15.87 -6.52 -12.93
C LEU A 70 15.97 -8.03 -12.65
N THR A 71 14.87 -8.67 -12.28
CA THR A 71 14.81 -10.11 -11.96
C THR A 71 14.05 -10.93 -13.00
N ALA A 72 13.56 -10.30 -14.08
CA ALA A 72 12.76 -10.99 -15.08
C ALA A 72 13.64 -11.92 -15.96
N PRO A 73 13.28 -13.21 -16.11
CA PRO A 73 13.96 -14.12 -17.02
C PRO A 73 13.77 -13.68 -18.48
N GLN A 74 14.71 -14.07 -19.36
CA GLN A 74 14.57 -13.86 -20.80
C GLN A 74 13.44 -14.71 -21.38
N VAL A 75 12.66 -14.13 -22.30
CA VAL A 75 11.50 -14.78 -22.92
C VAL A 75 11.92 -15.77 -24.00
N ALA A 76 11.30 -16.95 -24.00
CA ALA A 76 11.45 -17.91 -25.08
C ALA A 76 10.55 -17.55 -26.27
N LEU A 77 11.09 -17.62 -27.49
CA LEU A 77 10.37 -17.30 -28.74
C LEU A 77 9.11 -18.17 -28.96
N ASN A 78 9.09 -19.38 -28.39
CA ASN A 78 8.02 -20.37 -28.53
C ASN A 78 6.90 -20.24 -27.49
N GLY A 79 6.87 -19.15 -26.70
CA GLY A 79 5.81 -18.90 -25.73
C GLY A 79 4.44 -18.63 -26.37
N SER A 80 3.37 -18.74 -25.58
CA SER A 80 1.99 -18.38 -25.98
C SER A 80 1.67 -16.89 -25.80
N GLY A 81 2.63 -16.10 -25.32
CA GLY A 81 2.45 -14.68 -25.07
C GLY A 81 2.30 -13.84 -26.35
N PRO A 82 2.00 -12.53 -26.20
CA PRO A 82 1.85 -11.63 -27.33
C PRO A 82 3.16 -11.48 -28.12
N VAL A 83 3.03 -11.22 -29.42
CA VAL A 83 4.14 -10.87 -30.32
C VAL A 83 4.05 -9.40 -30.64
N VAL A 84 5.12 -8.66 -30.39
CA VAL A 84 5.27 -7.26 -30.81
C VAL A 84 6.24 -7.22 -31.98
N LEU A 85 5.76 -6.74 -33.11
CA LEU A 85 6.55 -6.44 -34.29
C LEU A 85 6.63 -4.93 -34.42
N TYR A 86 7.82 -4.40 -34.65
CA TYR A 86 7.97 -2.96 -34.89
C TYR A 86 8.75 -2.69 -36.16
N LEU A 87 8.33 -1.63 -36.86
CA LEU A 87 9.06 -1.07 -37.98
C LEU A 87 10.30 -0.37 -37.41
N SER A 88 11.48 -0.94 -37.64
CA SER A 88 12.75 -0.36 -37.18
C SER A 88 13.12 0.89 -37.98
N GLU A 89 13.96 1.75 -37.41
CA GLU A 89 14.58 2.88 -38.12
C GLU A 89 15.16 2.45 -39.50
N ASN A 90 15.89 1.33 -39.53
CA ASN A 90 16.50 0.82 -40.76
C ASN A 90 15.45 0.49 -41.83
N GLN A 91 14.37 -0.21 -41.47
CA GLN A 91 13.29 -0.50 -42.41
C GLN A 91 12.54 0.77 -42.84
N TRP A 92 12.30 1.70 -41.93
CA TRP A 92 11.67 2.98 -42.27
C TRP A 92 12.48 3.75 -43.32
N GLN A 93 13.81 3.78 -43.17
CA GLN A 93 14.71 4.41 -44.12
C GLN A 93 14.79 3.65 -45.46
N GLN A 94 15.04 2.34 -45.41
CA GLN A 94 15.34 1.56 -46.61
C GLN A 94 14.10 1.12 -47.39
N ARG A 95 13.05 0.67 -46.68
CA ARG A 95 11.83 0.10 -47.29
C ARG A 95 10.76 1.17 -47.50
N TYR A 96 10.60 2.07 -46.53
CA TYR A 96 9.57 3.12 -46.57
C TYR A 96 10.10 4.49 -47.02
N LEU A 97 11.41 4.62 -47.26
CA LEU A 97 12.05 5.83 -47.79
C LEU A 97 11.80 7.08 -46.93
N GLU A 98 11.76 6.90 -45.61
CA GLU A 98 11.54 7.96 -44.62
C GLU A 98 10.23 8.75 -44.83
N ARG A 99 9.22 8.12 -45.41
CA ARG A 99 7.95 8.78 -45.72
C ARG A 99 7.01 8.77 -44.53
N ALA A 100 6.35 9.91 -44.31
CA ALA A 100 5.21 10.06 -43.41
C ALA A 100 4.07 10.78 -44.16
N PRO A 101 2.89 10.17 -44.34
CA PRO A 101 2.53 8.81 -43.94
C PRO A 101 3.33 7.73 -44.68
N LEU A 102 3.35 6.51 -44.12
CA LEU A 102 4.02 5.35 -44.70
C LEU A 102 3.45 5.02 -46.10
N ASP A 103 4.29 4.50 -47.00
CA ASP A 103 3.87 4.03 -48.33
C ASP A 103 2.79 2.93 -48.19
N ARG A 104 1.56 3.23 -48.65
CA ARG A 104 0.40 2.36 -48.48
C ARG A 104 0.53 1.03 -49.22
N CYS A 105 1.23 1.00 -50.35
CA CYS A 105 1.46 -0.24 -51.08
C CYS A 105 2.40 -1.18 -50.30
N LYS A 106 3.46 -0.63 -49.69
CA LYS A 106 4.37 -1.41 -48.82
C LYS A 106 3.72 -1.87 -47.53
N LEU A 107 2.88 -1.01 -46.94
CA LEU A 107 2.14 -1.35 -45.75
C LEU A 107 1.11 -2.47 -46.01
N ALA A 108 0.41 -2.44 -47.15
CA ALA A 108 -0.48 -3.53 -47.56
C ALA A 108 0.29 -4.85 -47.79
N GLU A 109 1.49 -4.80 -48.37
CA GLU A 109 2.37 -5.96 -48.54
C GLU A 109 2.74 -6.57 -47.18
N ASP A 110 3.22 -5.74 -46.24
CA ASP A 110 3.68 -6.18 -44.91
C ASP A 110 2.51 -6.72 -44.05
N LEU A 111 1.37 -6.02 -44.04
CA LEU A 111 0.17 -6.49 -43.35
C LEU A 111 -0.36 -7.80 -43.95
N GLY A 112 -0.33 -7.94 -45.28
CA GLY A 112 -0.75 -9.15 -45.97
C GLY A 112 0.11 -10.36 -45.57
N GLN A 113 1.42 -10.18 -45.41
CA GLN A 113 2.33 -11.22 -44.93
C GLN A 113 1.99 -11.62 -43.48
N MET A 114 1.77 -10.66 -42.58
CA MET A 114 1.41 -10.96 -41.18
C MET A 114 0.05 -11.69 -41.09
N LEU A 115 -0.95 -11.24 -41.84
CA LEU A 115 -2.28 -11.85 -41.87
C LEU A 115 -2.28 -13.27 -42.48
N ALA A 116 -1.35 -13.55 -43.40
CA ALA A 116 -1.17 -14.89 -43.97
C ALA A 116 -0.74 -15.93 -42.91
N HIS A 117 -0.08 -15.50 -41.83
CA HIS A 117 0.24 -16.35 -40.68
C HIS A 117 -0.97 -16.63 -39.77
N GLN A 118 -2.14 -16.05 -40.06
CA GLN A 118 -3.39 -16.22 -39.31
C GLN A 118 -3.26 -15.97 -37.80
N PRO A 119 -2.79 -14.78 -37.36
CA PRO A 119 -2.82 -14.43 -35.95
C PRO A 119 -4.24 -14.48 -35.38
N ARG A 120 -4.36 -14.63 -34.06
CA ARG A 120 -5.66 -14.56 -33.37
C ARG A 120 -6.31 -13.19 -33.60
N GLN A 121 -5.52 -12.15 -33.41
CA GLN A 121 -5.83 -10.76 -33.74
C GLN A 121 -4.53 -10.04 -34.12
N LEU A 122 -4.64 -9.05 -34.99
CA LEU A 122 -3.55 -8.16 -35.39
C LEU A 122 -3.95 -6.72 -35.07
N LEU A 123 -3.23 -6.12 -34.13
CA LEU A 123 -3.34 -4.73 -33.78
C LEU A 123 -2.32 -3.91 -34.58
N VAL A 124 -2.77 -2.83 -35.22
CA VAL A 124 -1.92 -1.97 -36.06
C VAL A 124 -1.92 -0.55 -35.51
N ASP A 125 -0.80 -0.16 -34.91
CA ASP A 125 -0.51 1.15 -34.33
C ASP A 125 0.10 2.09 -35.40
N PHE A 126 -0.68 2.32 -36.45
CA PHE A 126 -0.38 3.28 -37.51
C PHE A 126 -1.66 3.94 -37.99
N ASP A 127 -1.62 5.24 -38.31
CA ASP A 127 -2.74 5.88 -38.99
C ASP A 127 -2.83 5.35 -40.44
N LEU A 128 -3.75 4.42 -40.68
CA LEU A 128 -4.01 3.80 -41.98
C LEU A 128 -5.01 4.58 -42.85
N SER A 129 -5.56 5.68 -42.32
CA SER A 129 -6.57 6.45 -43.04
C SER A 129 -5.98 7.19 -44.25
N PRO A 130 -6.81 7.51 -45.25
CA PRO A 130 -6.36 8.26 -46.43
C PRO A 130 -5.75 9.62 -46.06
N SER A 131 -4.75 10.04 -46.83
CA SER A 131 -4.13 11.36 -46.70
C SER A 131 -4.24 12.16 -48.01
N LEU A 132 -4.18 13.49 -47.95
CA LEU A 132 -4.24 14.33 -49.17
C LEU A 132 -3.03 14.13 -50.11
N GLN A 133 -1.91 13.64 -49.59
CA GLN A 133 -0.64 13.54 -50.32
C GLN A 133 -0.41 12.17 -50.96
N GLU A 134 -1.45 11.33 -51.02
CA GLU A 134 -1.28 9.99 -51.54
C GLU A 134 -1.08 9.99 -53.06
N SER A 135 0.18 9.82 -53.46
CA SER A 135 0.64 10.09 -54.84
C SER A 135 0.44 8.92 -55.81
N ARG A 136 0.09 7.73 -55.33
CA ARG A 136 -0.05 6.53 -56.18
C ARG A 136 -1.50 6.06 -56.23
N ALA A 137 -2.07 6.13 -57.42
CA ALA A 137 -3.41 5.61 -57.69
C ALA A 137 -3.49 4.13 -57.31
N GLY A 138 -4.47 3.77 -56.47
CA GLY A 138 -4.80 2.38 -56.13
C GLY A 138 -4.13 1.81 -54.88
N CYS A 139 -3.07 2.41 -54.32
CA CYS A 139 -2.42 1.86 -53.11
C CYS A 139 -3.37 1.86 -51.90
N GLN A 140 -4.03 2.98 -51.59
CA GLN A 140 -5.06 3.01 -50.54
C GLN A 140 -6.17 1.99 -50.79
N GLN A 141 -6.63 1.84 -52.03
CA GLN A 141 -7.71 0.92 -52.36
C GLN A 141 -7.29 -0.53 -52.10
N GLN A 142 -6.05 -0.90 -52.43
CA GLN A 142 -5.50 -2.22 -52.14
C GLN A 142 -5.39 -2.45 -50.63
N LEU A 143 -4.91 -1.46 -49.88
CA LEU A 143 -4.85 -1.52 -48.42
C LEU A 143 -6.26 -1.69 -47.83
N ASP A 144 -7.20 -0.84 -48.23
CA ASP A 144 -8.59 -0.88 -47.78
C ASP A 144 -9.27 -2.23 -48.04
N GLN A 145 -9.05 -2.82 -49.22
CA GLN A 145 -9.56 -4.16 -49.55
C GLN A 145 -8.98 -5.24 -48.63
N LEU A 146 -7.68 -5.17 -48.34
CA LEU A 146 -7.03 -6.08 -47.40
C LEU A 146 -7.61 -5.93 -45.99
N LEU A 147 -7.82 -4.69 -45.53
CA LEU A 147 -8.41 -4.40 -44.22
C LEU A 147 -9.85 -4.92 -44.13
N ASP A 148 -10.67 -4.73 -45.16
CA ASP A 148 -12.04 -5.24 -45.20
C ASP A 148 -12.08 -6.78 -45.22
N GLN A 149 -11.19 -7.42 -45.99
CA GLN A 149 -11.12 -8.87 -46.11
C GLN A 149 -10.78 -9.56 -44.78
N HIS A 150 -10.02 -8.88 -43.91
CA HIS A 150 -9.54 -9.39 -42.63
C HIS A 150 -10.12 -8.62 -41.43
N ALA A 151 -11.25 -7.94 -41.62
CA ALA A 151 -11.84 -7.07 -40.61
C ALA A 151 -12.08 -7.77 -39.28
N ASP A 152 -12.43 -9.06 -39.32
CA ASP A 152 -12.66 -9.91 -38.15
C ASP A 152 -11.39 -10.22 -37.35
N LYS A 153 -10.20 -9.80 -37.78
CA LYS A 153 -8.94 -10.01 -37.05
C LYS A 153 -8.22 -8.71 -36.71
N LEU A 154 -8.71 -7.58 -37.20
CA LEU A 154 -7.98 -6.33 -37.17
C LEU A 154 -8.49 -5.39 -36.10
N VAL A 155 -7.54 -4.85 -35.34
CA VAL A 155 -7.72 -3.71 -34.44
C VAL A 155 -6.83 -2.59 -34.95
N LEU A 156 -7.42 -1.48 -35.39
CA LEU A 156 -6.68 -0.38 -35.98
C LEU A 156 -6.63 0.82 -35.04
N LEU A 157 -5.53 1.57 -35.13
CA LEU A 157 -5.41 2.87 -34.49
C LEU A 157 -6.48 3.83 -35.06
N MET A 158 -7.09 4.61 -34.18
CA MET A 158 -7.97 5.70 -34.58
C MET A 158 -7.24 6.72 -35.47
N PRO A 159 -7.86 7.19 -36.58
CA PRO A 159 -7.21 8.14 -37.46
C PRO A 159 -6.75 9.40 -36.72
N PHE A 160 -5.57 9.91 -37.05
CA PHE A 160 -5.07 11.13 -36.42
C PHE A 160 -5.99 12.31 -36.68
N ARG A 161 -6.10 13.15 -35.66
CA ARG A 161 -6.95 14.34 -35.67
C ARG A 161 -6.53 15.35 -36.73
N VAL A 162 -7.50 15.89 -37.45
CA VAL A 162 -7.31 16.83 -38.56
C VAL A 162 -7.97 18.18 -38.25
N GLY A 163 -7.43 19.24 -38.85
CA GLY A 163 -7.98 20.60 -38.75
C GLY A 163 -8.82 21.02 -39.97
N SER A 164 -8.84 20.22 -41.03
CA SER A 164 -9.53 20.52 -42.28
C SER A 164 -10.84 19.75 -42.36
N ASP A 165 -11.94 20.45 -42.67
CA ASP A 165 -13.28 19.84 -42.79
C ASP A 165 -13.34 18.78 -43.90
N THR A 166 -12.60 18.97 -45.00
CA THR A 166 -12.56 18.01 -46.11
C THR A 166 -11.89 16.70 -45.69
N LEU A 167 -10.74 16.79 -45.03
CA LEU A 167 -10.05 15.63 -44.45
C LEU A 167 -10.86 14.97 -43.34
N LEU A 168 -11.57 15.77 -42.52
CA LEU A 168 -12.42 15.25 -41.45
C LEU A 168 -13.55 14.40 -42.05
N ALA A 169 -14.24 14.92 -43.08
CA ALA A 169 -15.27 14.17 -43.79
C ALA A 169 -14.72 12.90 -44.46
N GLN A 170 -13.55 12.99 -45.10
CA GLN A 170 -12.90 11.85 -45.75
C GLN A 170 -12.52 10.75 -44.74
N LYS A 171 -11.88 11.11 -43.62
CA LYS A 171 -11.50 10.15 -42.58
C LYS A 171 -12.72 9.57 -41.88
N ALA A 172 -13.76 10.38 -41.61
CA ALA A 172 -15.01 9.90 -41.03
C ALA A 172 -15.71 8.88 -41.93
N GLU A 173 -15.76 9.13 -43.23
CA GLU A 173 -16.35 8.19 -44.20
C GLU A 173 -15.54 6.89 -44.28
N TRP A 174 -14.21 6.99 -44.36
CA TRP A 174 -13.33 5.81 -44.35
C TRP A 174 -13.55 4.97 -43.09
N LEU A 175 -13.59 5.61 -41.92
CA LEU A 175 -13.79 4.96 -40.63
C LEU A 175 -15.16 4.27 -40.56
N ALA A 176 -16.22 4.95 -41.01
CA ALA A 176 -17.57 4.39 -41.09
C ALA A 176 -17.67 3.19 -42.05
N GLN A 177 -16.91 3.17 -43.15
CA GLN A 177 -16.84 2.01 -44.05
C GLN A 177 -16.19 0.81 -43.37
N ARG A 178 -15.05 0.98 -42.69
CA ARG A 178 -14.34 -0.12 -42.00
C ARG A 178 -15.09 -0.61 -40.76
N CYS A 179 -15.76 0.28 -40.02
CA CYS A 179 -16.70 -0.11 -38.98
C CYS A 179 -17.80 -1.04 -39.51
N ARG A 180 -18.36 -0.76 -40.70
CA ARG A 180 -19.36 -1.65 -41.34
C ARG A 180 -18.78 -2.98 -41.80
N ALA A 181 -17.49 -3.02 -42.15
CA ALA A 181 -16.79 -4.27 -42.46
C ALA A 181 -16.50 -5.11 -41.20
N GLY A 182 -16.60 -4.53 -40.00
CA GLY A 182 -16.35 -5.20 -38.73
C GLY A 182 -14.95 -4.96 -38.16
N VAL A 183 -14.20 -4.00 -38.70
CA VAL A 183 -12.88 -3.62 -38.16
C VAL A 183 -13.06 -2.96 -36.80
N ALA A 184 -12.23 -3.35 -35.83
CA ALA A 184 -12.20 -2.69 -34.53
C ALA A 184 -11.24 -1.49 -34.53
N PHE A 185 -11.57 -0.46 -33.76
CA PHE A 185 -10.76 0.74 -33.59
C PHE A 185 -10.53 1.02 -32.11
N GLY A 186 -9.36 1.55 -31.79
CA GLY A 186 -9.05 2.05 -30.45
C GLY A 186 -8.15 3.28 -30.46
N ASP A 187 -8.21 4.06 -29.39
CA ASP A 187 -7.38 5.25 -29.20
C ASP A 187 -5.95 4.84 -28.82
N GLY A 188 -4.97 5.41 -29.54
CA GLY A 188 -3.54 5.22 -29.29
C GLY A 188 -2.98 6.13 -28.20
N ALA A 189 -3.81 6.97 -27.57
CA ALA A 189 -3.38 7.80 -26.47
C ALA A 189 -2.84 6.94 -25.30
N LEU A 190 -1.64 7.29 -24.84
CA LEU A 190 -1.01 6.68 -23.67
C LEU A 190 -1.04 7.66 -22.50
N ASN A 191 -1.35 7.16 -21.31
CA ASN A 191 -1.31 7.98 -20.09
C ASN A 191 0.15 8.20 -19.67
N VAL A 192 0.65 9.43 -19.84
CA VAL A 192 2.00 9.80 -19.42
C VAL A 192 1.93 10.51 -18.08
N SER A 193 2.40 9.84 -17.04
CA SER A 193 2.39 10.36 -15.68
C SER A 193 3.80 10.44 -15.11
N LEU A 194 4.16 11.58 -14.51
CA LEU A 194 5.53 11.89 -14.07
C LEU A 194 6.58 11.77 -15.20
N GLY A 195 6.18 11.99 -16.46
CA GLY A 195 7.03 11.86 -17.64
C GLY A 195 7.31 10.42 -18.07
N ALA A 196 6.58 9.43 -17.52
CA ALA A 196 6.69 8.02 -17.89
C ALA A 196 5.30 7.38 -18.06
N VAL A 197 5.20 6.29 -18.83
CA VAL A 197 3.98 5.48 -18.92
C VAL A 197 4.09 4.33 -17.93
N ILE A 198 3.33 4.43 -16.84
CA ILE A 198 3.32 3.46 -15.72
C ILE A 198 1.91 2.95 -15.40
N ASP A 199 0.89 3.68 -15.85
CA ASP A 199 -0.52 3.42 -15.60
C ASP A 199 -1.34 3.58 -16.89
N PHE A 200 -2.56 3.06 -16.90
CA PHE A 200 -3.53 3.20 -18.00
C PHE A 200 -4.95 3.35 -17.45
N VAL A 201 -5.88 3.88 -18.24
CA VAL A 201 -7.29 4.04 -17.85
C VAL A 201 -8.11 2.95 -18.57
N PRO A 202 -8.69 1.95 -17.86
CA PRO A 202 -9.38 0.82 -18.49
C PRO A 202 -10.61 1.17 -19.35
N GLU A 203 -11.19 2.35 -19.16
CA GLU A 203 -12.42 2.78 -19.85
C GLU A 203 -12.17 3.81 -20.97
N SER A 204 -10.91 4.07 -21.32
CA SER A 204 -10.55 5.14 -22.25
C SER A 204 -10.75 4.78 -23.73
N GLN A 205 -11.36 3.63 -24.05
CA GLN A 205 -11.41 3.09 -25.41
C GLN A 205 -10.01 2.93 -26.02
N ALA A 206 -9.04 2.56 -25.19
CA ALA A 206 -7.66 2.37 -25.61
C ALA A 206 -7.58 1.24 -26.65
N MET A 207 -6.54 1.29 -27.49
CA MET A 207 -6.24 0.19 -28.42
C MET A 207 -6.20 -1.19 -27.75
N ALA A 208 -5.77 -1.26 -26.49
CA ALA A 208 -5.78 -2.48 -25.69
C ALA A 208 -7.19 -3.01 -25.41
N ASP A 209 -8.14 -2.13 -25.06
CA ASP A 209 -9.55 -2.49 -24.80
C ASP A 209 -10.18 -3.09 -26.07
N ALA A 210 -9.91 -2.45 -27.21
CA ALA A 210 -10.38 -2.89 -28.52
C ALA A 210 -9.84 -4.29 -28.89
N MET A 211 -8.67 -4.69 -28.37
CA MET A 211 -8.11 -6.02 -28.56
C MET A 211 -8.82 -7.09 -27.72
N HIS A 212 -9.20 -6.76 -26.48
CA HIS A 212 -9.81 -7.73 -25.57
C HIS A 212 -11.30 -7.96 -25.88
N GLU A 213 -12.06 -6.87 -26.00
CA GLU A 213 -13.52 -6.93 -26.06
C GLU A 213 -14.08 -6.74 -27.47
N ARG A 214 -13.23 -6.36 -28.45
CA ARG A 214 -13.68 -5.80 -29.75
C ARG A 214 -14.71 -4.68 -29.55
N GLY A 215 -14.52 -3.87 -28.51
CA GLY A 215 -15.40 -2.79 -28.07
C GLY A 215 -15.54 -1.62 -29.05
N SER A 216 -15.14 -1.77 -30.31
CA SER A 216 -15.27 -0.73 -31.34
C SER A 216 -16.71 -0.32 -31.61
N VAL A 217 -17.69 -1.09 -31.14
CA VAL A 217 -19.12 -0.79 -31.29
C VAL A 217 -19.44 0.62 -30.83
N GLU A 218 -18.89 1.07 -29.71
CA GLU A 218 -19.20 2.40 -29.18
C GLU A 218 -18.56 3.51 -30.02
N VAL A 219 -17.27 3.38 -30.40
CA VAL A 219 -16.60 4.31 -31.31
C VAL A 219 -17.36 4.40 -32.63
N CYS A 220 -17.64 3.26 -33.25
CA CYS A 220 -18.34 3.16 -34.52
C CYS A 220 -19.77 3.73 -34.44
N HIS A 221 -20.47 3.57 -33.31
CA HIS A 221 -21.77 4.16 -33.08
C HIS A 221 -21.69 5.69 -32.94
N GLN A 222 -20.77 6.20 -32.12
CA GLN A 222 -20.58 7.63 -31.90
C GLN A 222 -20.20 8.37 -33.18
N LEU A 223 -19.40 7.77 -34.06
CA LEU A 223 -19.01 8.34 -35.34
C LEU A 223 -20.16 8.55 -36.32
N GLY A 224 -21.30 7.88 -36.11
CA GLY A 224 -22.53 8.16 -36.85
C GLY A 224 -23.12 9.55 -36.55
N THR A 225 -22.68 10.19 -35.46
CA THR A 225 -23.16 11.50 -35.02
C THR A 225 -22.17 12.61 -35.40
N ALA A 226 -22.65 13.84 -35.58
CA ALA A 226 -21.78 14.99 -35.81
C ALA A 226 -20.82 15.23 -34.64
N ASP A 227 -21.34 15.14 -33.40
CA ASP A 227 -20.56 15.36 -32.19
C ASP A 227 -19.46 14.32 -31.99
N GLY A 228 -19.73 13.04 -32.28
CA GLY A 228 -18.72 11.99 -32.21
C GLY A 228 -17.61 12.17 -33.25
N ARG A 229 -17.95 12.57 -34.48
CA ARG A 229 -16.93 12.88 -35.51
C ARG A 229 -16.01 14.02 -35.07
N GLU A 230 -16.58 15.08 -34.52
CA GLU A 230 -15.80 16.20 -33.99
C GLU A 230 -14.94 15.75 -32.80
N ARG A 231 -15.50 15.02 -31.83
CA ARG A 231 -14.77 14.52 -30.65
C ARG A 231 -13.55 13.67 -31.03
N TRP A 232 -13.71 12.74 -31.96
CA TRP A 232 -12.68 11.75 -32.27
C TRP A 232 -11.67 12.24 -33.32
N LEU A 233 -12.11 13.03 -34.31
CA LEU A 233 -11.29 13.37 -35.47
C LEU A 233 -10.87 14.85 -35.52
N ARG A 234 -11.44 15.75 -34.71
CA ARG A 234 -11.05 17.16 -34.69
C ARG A 234 -9.87 17.39 -33.76
N ARG A 235 -8.89 18.17 -34.22
CA ARG A 235 -7.77 18.60 -33.38
C ARG A 235 -8.26 19.49 -32.23
N GLY A 236 -7.81 19.23 -31.00
CA GLY A 236 -8.09 20.04 -29.81
C GLY A 236 -9.27 19.55 -28.95
N ALA A 237 -9.94 18.47 -29.34
CA ALA A 237 -10.95 17.82 -28.52
C ALA A 237 -10.29 16.80 -27.56
N ASP A 238 -9.55 17.26 -26.56
CA ASP A 238 -8.89 16.32 -25.65
C ASP A 238 -9.94 15.56 -24.82
N PRO A 239 -9.89 14.21 -24.82
CA PRO A 239 -10.79 13.45 -23.97
C PRO A 239 -10.43 13.81 -22.53
N VAL A 240 -11.45 14.17 -21.75
CA VAL A 240 -11.27 14.33 -20.31
C VAL A 240 -11.05 12.93 -19.75
N THR A 241 -9.79 12.57 -19.50
CA THR A 241 -9.47 11.33 -18.81
C THR A 241 -9.63 11.57 -17.31
N ASP A 242 -10.45 10.75 -16.67
CA ASP A 242 -10.51 10.73 -15.21
C ASP A 242 -9.30 9.92 -14.70
N ASP A 243 -8.24 10.62 -14.29
CA ASP A 243 -7.03 10.01 -13.75
C ASP A 243 -7.30 9.19 -12.47
N ALA A 244 -8.47 9.32 -11.85
CA ALA A 244 -8.83 8.59 -10.64
C ALA A 244 -9.01 7.08 -10.87
N SER A 245 -9.30 6.63 -12.10
CA SER A 245 -9.45 5.22 -12.46
C SER A 245 -8.20 4.62 -13.11
N ALA A 246 -7.05 5.29 -13.02
CA ALA A 246 -5.81 4.79 -13.58
C ALA A 246 -5.31 3.53 -12.84
N GLU A 247 -5.08 2.44 -13.58
CA GLU A 247 -4.55 1.18 -13.10
C GLU A 247 -3.07 1.01 -13.49
N ALA A 248 -2.31 0.32 -12.64
CA ALA A 248 -0.89 0.07 -12.88
C ALA A 248 -0.66 -0.94 -14.02
N ILE A 249 0.29 -0.65 -14.93
CA ILE A 249 0.67 -1.58 -16.01
C ILE A 249 1.56 -2.70 -15.43
N ASN A 250 1.23 -3.96 -15.72
CA ASN A 250 1.94 -5.15 -15.28
C ASN A 250 3.18 -5.45 -16.13
N PHE A 251 4.15 -4.53 -16.16
CA PHE A 251 5.41 -4.71 -16.90
C PHE A 251 6.22 -5.93 -16.41
N ALA A 252 6.13 -6.26 -15.12
CA ALA A 252 6.82 -7.41 -14.54
C ALA A 252 6.30 -8.76 -15.08
N GLY A 253 4.99 -8.89 -15.28
CA GLY A 253 4.39 -10.06 -15.93
C GLY A 253 4.62 -10.05 -17.44
N PHE A 254 4.41 -8.90 -18.08
CA PHE A 254 4.54 -8.72 -19.53
C PHE A 254 5.93 -9.06 -20.06
N SER A 255 6.98 -8.55 -19.41
CA SER A 255 8.38 -8.79 -19.78
C SER A 255 8.81 -10.25 -19.79
N LYS A 256 8.07 -11.14 -19.12
CA LYS A 256 8.34 -12.59 -19.09
C LYS A 256 7.70 -13.36 -20.25
N GLN A 257 6.78 -12.73 -20.98
CA GLN A 257 5.90 -13.42 -21.92
C GLN A 257 5.94 -12.80 -23.33
N VAL A 258 6.33 -11.54 -23.45
CA VAL A 258 6.35 -10.84 -24.75
C VAL A 258 7.57 -11.20 -25.59
N VAL A 259 7.34 -11.41 -26.87
CA VAL A 259 8.39 -11.46 -27.89
C VAL A 259 8.34 -10.15 -28.68
N ALA A 260 9.31 -9.26 -28.49
CA ALA A 260 9.40 -8.00 -29.23
C ALA A 260 10.55 -8.09 -30.24
N LEU A 261 10.23 -7.94 -31.53
CA LEU A 261 11.18 -8.10 -32.63
C LEU A 261 11.00 -7.00 -33.66
N ALA A 262 12.10 -6.55 -34.25
CA ALA A 262 12.03 -5.73 -35.45
C ALA A 262 11.43 -6.57 -36.60
N LEU A 263 10.66 -5.94 -37.49
CA LEU A 263 10.01 -6.65 -38.60
C LEU A 263 11.03 -7.26 -39.60
N ASP A 264 12.26 -6.75 -39.69
CA ASP A 264 13.36 -7.35 -40.47
C ASP A 264 14.17 -8.40 -39.71
N ASP A 265 13.87 -8.66 -38.44
CA ASP A 265 14.61 -9.64 -37.67
C ASP A 265 14.38 -11.06 -38.24
N PRO A 266 15.44 -11.82 -38.57
CA PRO A 266 15.29 -13.19 -39.07
C PRO A 266 14.55 -14.12 -38.09
N ALA A 267 14.52 -13.79 -36.80
CA ALA A 267 13.73 -14.51 -35.80
C ALA A 267 12.22 -14.42 -36.05
N VAL A 268 11.71 -13.41 -36.77
CA VAL A 268 10.29 -13.29 -37.15
C VAL A 268 9.82 -14.52 -37.93
N GLN A 269 10.67 -15.04 -38.82
CA GLN A 269 10.37 -16.26 -39.58
C GLN A 269 10.36 -17.53 -38.72
N ASN A 270 11.04 -17.48 -37.57
CA ASN A 270 11.13 -18.57 -36.61
C ASN A 270 10.08 -18.48 -35.50
N ILE A 271 9.26 -17.42 -35.47
CA ILE A 271 8.12 -17.36 -34.56
C ILE A 271 7.21 -18.53 -34.94
N GLY A 272 7.14 -19.52 -34.04
CA GLY A 272 6.24 -20.67 -34.20
C GLY A 272 4.77 -20.22 -34.30
N ASN A 273 3.88 -21.19 -34.49
CA ASN A 273 2.44 -21.02 -34.69
C ASN A 273 1.86 -19.65 -34.24
N TRP A 274 1.64 -18.76 -35.21
CA TRP A 274 0.98 -17.46 -34.97
C TRP A 274 -0.51 -17.66 -34.67
N ALA A 275 -1.09 -18.79 -35.09
CA ALA A 275 -2.49 -19.10 -34.83
C ALA A 275 -2.71 -19.27 -33.33
N GLY A 276 -3.50 -18.37 -32.75
CA GLY A 276 -3.77 -18.31 -31.32
C GLY A 276 -2.99 -17.23 -30.56
N ARG A 277 -2.07 -16.52 -31.22
CA ARG A 277 -1.31 -15.41 -30.62
C ARG A 277 -1.84 -14.06 -31.10
N ASP A 278 -1.80 -13.09 -30.20
CA ASP A 278 -2.03 -11.69 -30.53
C ASP A 278 -0.75 -11.07 -31.07
N VAL A 279 -0.87 -10.35 -32.18
CA VAL A 279 0.24 -9.65 -32.82
C VAL A 279 -0.03 -8.15 -32.76
N TYR A 280 0.98 -7.39 -32.35
CA TYR A 280 0.95 -5.93 -32.26
C TYR A 280 1.98 -5.40 -33.24
N PHE A 281 1.59 -4.53 -34.17
CA PHE A 281 2.45 -3.98 -35.20
C PHE A 281 2.44 -2.46 -35.17
N GLY A 282 3.60 -1.82 -35.03
CA GLY A 282 3.72 -0.36 -34.92
C GLY A 282 5.12 0.15 -35.21
N GLY A 283 5.38 1.43 -34.96
CA GLY A 283 6.64 2.09 -35.27
C GLY A 283 7.67 2.10 -34.12
N ASP A 284 8.95 1.94 -34.45
CA ASP A 284 10.10 2.32 -33.62
C ASP A 284 11.15 3.02 -34.52
N TYR A 285 10.77 4.15 -35.12
CA TYR A 285 11.56 4.88 -36.11
C TYR A 285 11.38 6.40 -35.99
N GLY A 286 12.06 7.15 -36.86
CA GLY A 286 11.94 8.60 -36.98
C GLY A 286 12.99 9.37 -36.20
N GLY A 287 13.85 8.69 -35.43
CA GLY A 287 14.66 9.31 -34.37
C GLY A 287 13.85 10.19 -33.40
N SER A 288 12.52 10.18 -33.51
CA SER A 288 11.63 11.06 -32.80
C SER A 288 11.55 10.53 -31.38
N LYS A 289 11.65 11.44 -30.43
CA LYS A 289 11.33 11.14 -29.04
C LYS A 289 9.83 10.91 -28.84
N ASP A 290 9.05 10.98 -29.91
CA ASP A 290 7.60 11.07 -29.89
C ASP A 290 6.97 9.67 -29.90
N ASP A 291 7.62 8.67 -30.53
CA ASP A 291 7.13 7.28 -30.57
C ASP A 291 7.73 6.40 -29.46
N ARG A 292 8.72 6.91 -28.72
CA ARG A 292 9.35 6.24 -27.59
C ARG A 292 8.96 6.90 -26.27
N PHE A 293 8.31 6.14 -25.42
CA PHE A 293 7.90 6.61 -24.11
C PHE A 293 8.80 6.04 -23.02
N LEU A 294 9.11 6.86 -22.02
CA LEU A 294 9.82 6.37 -20.85
C LEU A 294 8.90 5.43 -20.07
N THR A 295 9.38 4.25 -19.73
CA THR A 295 8.66 3.27 -18.90
C THR A 295 9.59 2.74 -17.81
N PRO A 296 9.11 1.95 -16.83
CA PRO A 296 9.98 1.26 -15.89
C PRO A 296 10.97 0.29 -16.56
N MET A 297 10.69 -0.17 -17.78
CA MET A 297 11.57 -1.02 -18.60
C MET A 297 12.61 -0.21 -19.40
N GLY A 298 12.61 1.11 -19.26
CA GLY A 298 13.35 2.03 -20.12
C GLY A 298 12.47 2.59 -21.24
N PRO A 299 13.06 3.26 -22.25
CA PRO A 299 12.32 3.76 -23.40
C PRO A 299 11.74 2.59 -24.22
N LEU A 300 10.41 2.56 -24.39
CA LEU A 300 9.71 1.55 -25.19
C LEU A 300 8.90 2.22 -26.31
N PRO A 301 8.77 1.57 -27.49
CA PRO A 301 7.84 2.00 -28.54
C PRO A 301 6.38 1.96 -28.07
N GLY A 302 5.54 2.90 -28.55
CA GLY A 302 4.11 2.98 -28.22
C GLY A 302 3.38 1.64 -28.38
N VAL A 303 3.57 0.95 -29.49
CA VAL A 303 2.99 -0.39 -29.76
C VAL A 303 3.36 -1.44 -28.70
N THR A 304 4.57 -1.38 -28.13
CA THR A 304 4.99 -2.30 -27.07
C THR A 304 4.22 -2.03 -25.79
N ILE A 305 3.90 -0.76 -25.52
CA ILE A 305 3.14 -0.34 -24.36
C ILE A 305 1.67 -0.74 -24.52
N HIS A 306 1.08 -0.58 -25.71
CA HIS A 306 -0.26 -1.09 -26.00
C HIS A 306 -0.36 -2.61 -25.78
N ALA A 307 0.66 -3.38 -26.18
CA ALA A 307 0.75 -4.80 -25.87
C ALA A 307 0.86 -5.07 -24.36
N ALA A 308 1.60 -4.24 -23.61
CA ALA A 308 1.70 -4.35 -22.15
C ALA A 308 0.38 -4.05 -21.44
N ILE A 309 -0.39 -3.07 -21.93
CA ILE A 309 -1.71 -2.73 -21.39
C ILE A 309 -2.69 -3.88 -21.65
N ALA A 310 -2.77 -4.40 -22.88
CA ALA A 310 -3.64 -5.52 -23.21
C ALA A 310 -3.28 -6.78 -22.40
N TRP A 311 -1.98 -7.03 -22.19
CA TRP A 311 -1.52 -8.09 -21.28
C TRP A 311 -1.99 -7.87 -19.85
N THR A 312 -1.91 -6.62 -19.37
CA THR A 312 -2.33 -6.23 -18.02
C THR A 312 -3.83 -6.42 -17.82
N GLN A 313 -4.65 -6.12 -18.81
CA GLN A 313 -6.10 -6.35 -18.72
C GLN A 313 -6.45 -7.83 -18.57
N ALA A 314 -5.72 -8.70 -19.27
CA ALA A 314 -5.85 -10.15 -19.09
C ALA A 314 -5.24 -10.65 -17.76
N HIS A 315 -4.28 -9.91 -17.20
CA HIS A 315 -3.53 -10.28 -15.99
C HIS A 315 -3.36 -9.08 -15.04
N PRO A 316 -4.48 -8.58 -14.46
CA PRO A 316 -4.48 -7.31 -13.75
C PRO A 316 -3.59 -7.37 -12.52
N VAL A 317 -2.94 -6.25 -12.22
CA VAL A 317 -2.28 -6.07 -10.92
C VAL A 317 -3.38 -5.82 -9.89
N ARG A 318 -3.68 -6.83 -9.10
CA ARG A 318 -4.75 -6.78 -8.11
C ARG A 318 -4.32 -5.94 -6.92
N GLU A 319 -5.25 -5.15 -6.41
CA GLU A 319 -5.13 -4.60 -5.08
C GLU A 319 -5.23 -5.72 -4.04
N LEU A 320 -4.64 -5.50 -2.86
CA LEU A 320 -4.87 -6.40 -1.73
C LEU A 320 -6.37 -6.42 -1.40
N PRO A 321 -6.96 -7.60 -1.13
CA PRO A 321 -8.32 -7.66 -0.62
C PRO A 321 -8.44 -6.73 0.59
N HIS A 322 -9.49 -5.90 0.67
CA HIS A 322 -9.58 -4.83 1.68
C HIS A 322 -9.28 -5.30 3.11
N ALA A 323 -9.77 -6.48 3.51
CA ALA A 323 -9.47 -7.04 4.83
C ALA A 323 -7.98 -7.31 5.07
N VAL A 324 -7.27 -7.84 4.06
CA VAL A 324 -5.83 -8.08 4.10
C VAL A 324 -5.05 -6.76 4.04
N GLY A 325 -5.53 -5.80 3.24
CA GLY A 325 -5.00 -4.44 3.20
C GLY A 325 -5.03 -3.80 4.58
N VAL A 326 -6.20 -3.76 5.23
CA VAL A 326 -6.38 -3.23 6.58
C VAL A 326 -5.50 -3.95 7.60
N ALA A 327 -5.42 -5.29 7.55
CA ALA A 327 -4.55 -6.05 8.45
C ALA A 327 -3.06 -5.70 8.24
N THR A 328 -2.63 -5.56 6.99
CA THR A 328 -1.27 -5.17 6.63
C THR A 328 -0.96 -3.74 7.07
N ASP A 329 -1.90 -2.82 6.92
CA ASP A 329 -1.78 -1.43 7.36
C ASP A 329 -1.68 -1.34 8.88
N ILE A 330 -2.52 -2.07 9.63
CA ILE A 330 -2.46 -2.13 11.10
C ILE A 330 -1.12 -2.69 11.56
N LEU A 331 -0.67 -3.80 10.96
CA LEU A 331 0.62 -4.41 11.30
C LEU A 331 1.77 -3.45 11.02
N THR A 332 1.74 -2.80 9.86
CA THR A 332 2.76 -1.83 9.45
C THR A 332 2.78 -0.64 10.39
N ALA A 333 1.62 -0.04 10.67
CA ALA A 333 1.47 1.07 11.59
C ALA A 333 1.99 0.71 12.99
N PHE A 334 1.68 -0.50 13.47
CA PHE A 334 2.17 -0.99 14.75
C PHE A 334 3.71 -1.08 14.79
N VAL A 335 4.33 -1.67 13.78
CA VAL A 335 5.80 -1.80 13.71
C VAL A 335 6.47 -0.42 13.64
N PHE A 336 5.98 0.49 12.80
CA PHE A 336 6.49 1.86 12.75
C PHE A 336 6.32 2.59 14.08
N SER A 337 5.14 2.50 14.69
CA SER A 337 4.83 3.13 15.97
C SER A 337 5.75 2.68 17.09
N LEU A 338 6.04 1.38 17.20
CA LEU A 338 7.00 0.84 18.17
C LEU A 338 8.39 1.46 18.01
N GLY A 339 8.89 1.54 16.78
CA GLY A 339 10.19 2.13 16.49
C GLY A 339 10.22 3.63 16.81
N ILE A 340 9.24 4.38 16.30
CA ILE A 340 9.08 5.81 16.55
C ILE A 340 9.04 6.09 18.05
N GLY A 341 8.18 5.40 18.80
CA GLY A 341 8.03 5.55 20.25
C GLY A 341 9.33 5.23 21.01
N PHE A 342 10.03 4.16 20.61
CA PHE A 342 11.32 3.81 21.20
C PHE A 342 12.36 4.92 21.03
N PHE A 343 12.55 5.43 19.80
CA PHE A 343 13.55 6.46 19.54
C PHE A 343 13.20 7.79 20.21
N TRP A 344 11.94 8.24 20.13
CA TRP A 344 11.52 9.52 20.73
C TRP A 344 11.56 9.52 22.25
N SER A 345 11.08 8.45 22.89
CA SER A 345 11.13 8.34 24.36
C SER A 345 12.58 8.36 24.87
N ARG A 346 13.48 7.66 24.18
CA ARG A 346 14.92 7.67 24.50
C ARG A 346 15.55 9.02 24.22
N TYR A 347 15.26 9.61 23.07
CA TYR A 347 15.77 10.92 22.68
C TYR A 347 15.39 11.98 23.70
N LEU A 348 14.11 12.10 24.06
CA LEU A 348 13.65 13.11 25.02
C LEU A 348 14.18 12.87 26.41
N LYS A 349 14.24 11.62 26.87
CA LYS A 349 14.83 11.28 28.16
C LYS A 349 16.30 11.73 28.23
N VAL A 350 17.07 11.46 27.19
CA VAL A 350 18.49 11.83 27.12
C VAL A 350 18.67 13.33 26.90
N SER A 351 17.86 13.96 26.06
CA SER A 351 17.93 15.39 25.75
C SER A 351 17.53 16.28 26.93
N LEU A 352 16.53 15.88 27.72
CA LEU A 352 16.02 16.66 28.84
C LEU A 352 16.78 16.39 30.15
N HIS A 353 17.14 15.14 30.42
CA HIS A 353 17.75 14.75 31.71
C HIS A 353 19.24 14.41 31.62
N GLY A 354 19.79 14.25 30.42
CA GLY A 354 21.20 13.92 30.23
C GLY A 354 22.10 15.12 30.57
N GLN A 355 23.21 14.85 31.25
CA GLN A 355 24.27 15.83 31.50
C GLN A 355 25.51 15.52 30.65
N GLY A 356 26.20 16.57 30.19
CA GLY A 356 27.43 16.48 29.40
C GLY A 356 27.29 15.60 28.15
N TYR A 357 28.18 14.62 28.01
CA TYR A 357 28.27 13.70 26.87
C TYR A 357 26.97 12.92 26.59
N GLN A 358 26.12 12.68 27.60
CA GLN A 358 24.83 12.02 27.36
C GLN A 358 23.91 12.88 26.51
N ARG A 359 23.88 14.20 26.75
CA ARG A 359 23.06 15.13 25.97
C ARG A 359 23.56 15.24 24.53
N GLU A 360 24.87 15.22 24.32
CA GLU A 360 25.48 15.17 22.98
C GLU A 360 25.11 13.88 22.23
N ASN A 361 25.04 12.75 22.93
CA ASN A 361 24.60 11.48 22.34
C ASN A 361 23.11 11.46 21.93
N SER A 362 22.29 12.46 22.28
CA SER A 362 20.91 12.55 21.78
C SER A 362 20.85 12.67 20.25
N THR A 363 21.86 13.30 19.63
CA THR A 363 21.96 13.37 18.16
C THR A 363 22.13 12.00 17.52
N LEU A 364 22.86 11.08 18.16
CA LEU A 364 23.00 9.70 17.68
C LEU A 364 21.67 8.94 17.69
N LEU A 365 20.74 9.29 18.60
CA LEU A 365 19.39 8.69 18.62
C LEU A 365 18.54 9.20 17.45
N VAL A 366 18.66 10.47 17.07
CA VAL A 366 17.99 11.01 15.88
C VAL A 366 18.54 10.37 14.61
N LEU A 367 19.87 10.25 14.49
CA LEU A 367 20.50 9.53 13.37
C LEU A 367 20.09 8.05 13.33
N GLY A 368 20.02 7.40 14.49
CA GLY A 368 19.53 6.03 14.62
C GLY A 368 18.07 5.89 14.18
N PHE A 369 17.23 6.87 14.50
CA PHE A 369 15.85 6.92 14.02
C PHE A 369 15.76 7.06 12.50
N VAL A 370 16.52 7.98 11.90
CA VAL A 370 16.56 8.16 10.44
C VAL A 370 17.02 6.89 9.75
N LEU A 371 18.06 6.23 10.29
CA LEU A 371 18.54 4.94 9.78
C LEU A 371 17.48 3.84 9.92
N TYR A 372 16.82 3.74 11.08
CA TYR A 372 15.73 2.78 11.29
C TYR A 372 14.60 2.99 10.28
N PHE A 373 14.16 4.23 10.10
CA PHE A 373 13.10 4.57 9.16
C PHE A 373 13.50 4.22 7.71
N ALA A 374 14.74 4.53 7.31
CA ALA A 374 15.27 4.19 6.00
C ALA A 374 15.33 2.66 5.77
N ILE A 375 15.77 1.88 6.77
CA ILE A 375 15.80 0.41 6.71
C ILE A 375 14.39 -0.15 6.59
N MET A 376 13.45 0.34 7.40
CA MET A 376 12.06 -0.10 7.33
C MET A 376 11.45 0.21 5.96
N LEU A 377 11.62 1.43 5.46
CA LEU A 377 11.14 1.81 4.13
C LEU A 377 11.74 0.93 3.04
N TRP A 378 13.04 0.64 3.11
CA TRP A 378 13.71 -0.28 2.18
C TRP A 378 13.10 -1.69 2.25
N LEU A 379 12.88 -2.25 3.44
CA LEU A 379 12.22 -3.55 3.61
C LEU A 379 10.81 -3.57 3.01
N PHE A 380 10.05 -2.48 3.19
CA PHE A 380 8.72 -2.34 2.59
C PHE A 380 8.79 -2.32 1.07
N PHE A 381 9.76 -1.62 0.47
CA PHE A 381 9.99 -1.68 -0.97
C PHE A 381 10.31 -3.11 -1.44
N GLN A 382 11.16 -3.85 -0.72
CA GLN A 382 11.46 -5.24 -1.08
C GLN A 382 10.21 -6.12 -1.03
N LEU A 383 9.37 -5.95 0.00
CA LEU A 383 8.08 -6.63 0.13
C LEU A 383 7.15 -6.25 -1.03
N SER A 384 7.06 -4.96 -1.39
CA SER A 384 6.23 -4.48 -2.50
C SER A 384 6.70 -5.03 -3.85
N VAL A 385 8.00 -5.12 -4.11
CA VAL A 385 8.55 -5.75 -5.33
C VAL A 385 8.16 -7.22 -5.42
N LEU A 386 8.31 -7.95 -4.32
CA LEU A 386 7.93 -9.36 -4.28
C LEU A 386 6.43 -9.52 -4.57
N LEU A 387 5.58 -8.73 -3.93
CA LEU A 387 4.13 -8.77 -4.14
C LEU A 387 3.76 -8.36 -5.56
N PHE A 388 4.41 -7.35 -6.12
CA PHE A 388 4.18 -6.90 -7.50
C PHE A 388 4.52 -7.98 -8.52
N MET A 389 5.58 -8.76 -8.28
CA MET A 389 5.91 -9.94 -9.10
C MET A 389 4.84 -11.03 -9.09
N HIS A 390 3.95 -11.02 -8.10
CA HIS A 390 2.77 -11.89 -7.99
C HIS A 390 1.47 -11.18 -8.40
N GLY A 391 1.56 -10.00 -9.02
CA GLY A 391 0.41 -9.21 -9.44
C GLY A 391 -0.34 -8.55 -8.27
N ILE A 392 0.36 -8.19 -7.18
CA ILE A 392 -0.23 -7.48 -6.05
C ILE A 392 0.45 -6.11 -5.88
N LEU A 393 -0.32 -5.02 -5.89
CA LEU A 393 0.22 -3.67 -5.74
C LEU A 393 0.18 -3.20 -4.27
N ILE A 394 1.27 -2.61 -3.79
CA ILE A 394 1.33 -1.82 -2.55
C ILE A 394 2.12 -0.54 -2.83
N ALA A 395 1.71 0.58 -2.22
CA ALA A 395 2.37 1.88 -2.31
C ALA A 395 3.24 2.20 -1.06
N PRO A 396 4.49 1.69 -0.98
CA PRO A 396 5.33 1.83 0.22
C PRO A 396 5.66 3.27 0.60
N LEU A 397 5.81 4.21 -0.35
CA LEU A 397 6.10 5.62 0.00
C LEU A 397 4.92 6.29 0.69
N LEU A 398 3.70 5.98 0.25
CA LEU A 398 2.49 6.53 0.85
C LEU A 398 2.39 6.11 2.32
N ILE A 399 2.59 4.81 2.56
CA ILE A 399 2.60 4.23 3.91
C ILE A 399 3.73 4.86 4.73
N GLY A 400 4.96 4.87 4.22
CA GLY A 400 6.12 5.46 4.90
C GLY A 400 5.90 6.92 5.29
N LEU A 401 5.42 7.76 4.35
CA LEU A 401 5.19 9.17 4.60
C LEU A 401 4.07 9.39 5.65
N SER A 402 2.97 8.62 5.57
CA SER A 402 1.90 8.72 6.55
C SER A 402 2.41 8.43 7.98
N MET A 403 3.23 7.39 8.13
CA MET A 403 3.83 7.01 9.42
C MET A 403 4.88 8.03 9.89
N LEU A 404 5.61 8.65 8.97
CA LEU A 404 6.57 9.71 9.29
C LEU A 404 5.84 10.92 9.87
N ILE A 405 4.77 11.38 9.21
CA ILE A 405 3.96 12.51 9.67
C ILE A 405 3.37 12.22 11.04
N ASP A 406 2.73 11.06 11.21
CA ASP A 406 2.17 10.65 12.51
C ASP A 406 3.25 10.56 13.59
N GLY A 407 4.43 10.05 13.26
CA GLY A 407 5.54 9.94 14.19
C GLY A 407 6.10 11.28 14.65
N PHE A 408 6.18 12.27 13.75
CA PHE A 408 6.64 13.62 14.08
C PHE A 408 5.59 14.44 14.83
N VAL A 409 4.31 14.26 14.52
CA VAL A 409 3.23 14.98 15.20
C VAL A 409 3.00 14.41 16.61
N ARG A 410 2.90 13.08 16.74
CA ARG A 410 2.56 12.46 18.02
C ARG A 410 3.75 12.25 18.93
N GLY A 411 4.89 11.82 18.38
CA GLY A 411 6.05 11.37 19.17
C GLY A 411 6.54 12.43 20.18
N PRO A 412 6.93 13.63 19.73
CA PRO A 412 7.40 14.69 20.63
C PRO A 412 6.35 15.18 21.63
N ILE A 413 5.09 15.31 21.18
CA ILE A 413 4.00 15.83 22.02
C ILE A 413 3.66 14.81 23.12
N ALA A 414 3.40 13.56 22.75
CA ALA A 414 3.06 12.52 23.71
C ALA A 414 4.18 12.31 24.73
N ALA A 415 5.43 12.20 24.29
CA ALA A 415 6.54 11.95 25.18
C ALA A 415 6.90 13.17 26.05
N SER A 416 6.65 14.41 25.61
CA SER A 416 6.82 15.60 26.45
C SER A 416 5.73 15.69 27.54
N LEU A 417 4.48 15.34 27.21
CA LEU A 417 3.39 15.23 28.17
C LEU A 417 3.68 14.13 29.20
N GLU A 418 4.08 12.93 28.77
CA GLU A 418 4.44 11.83 29.67
C GLU A 418 5.54 12.22 30.65
N LEU A 419 6.57 12.93 30.18
CA LEU A 419 7.67 13.42 31.03
C LEU A 419 7.19 14.49 32.01
N SER A 420 6.36 15.43 31.56
CA SER A 420 5.77 16.46 32.43
C SER A 420 4.91 15.85 33.53
N GLU A 421 4.14 14.81 33.22
CA GLU A 421 3.34 14.11 34.22
C GLU A 421 4.19 13.18 35.10
N ALA A 422 5.26 12.58 34.57
CA ALA A 422 6.14 11.69 35.33
C ALA A 422 6.92 12.44 36.42
N GLU A 423 7.22 13.73 36.19
CA GLU A 423 7.74 14.63 37.22
C GLU A 423 6.69 14.93 38.31
N GLN A 424 5.39 14.88 38.01
CA GLN A 424 4.33 15.10 38.99
C GLN A 424 3.95 13.86 39.81
N GLU A 425 4.19 12.63 39.32
CA GLU A 425 3.64 11.40 39.92
C GLU A 425 4.68 10.32 40.27
N GLN A 426 5.83 10.71 40.80
CA GLN A 426 7.00 9.83 40.93
C GLN A 426 6.90 8.55 41.81
N PRO A 427 5.88 8.27 42.67
CA PRO A 427 5.82 6.98 43.37
C PRO A 427 4.81 5.94 42.86
N ARG A 428 3.99 6.19 41.82
CA ARG A 428 2.88 5.24 41.46
C ARG A 428 2.99 4.49 40.13
N ARG A 429 3.90 4.85 39.21
CA ARG A 429 3.82 4.43 37.79
C ARG A 429 4.41 3.05 37.44
N ALA A 430 5.20 2.42 38.31
CA ALA A 430 5.83 1.13 37.99
C ALA A 430 4.85 -0.05 37.87
N LEU A 431 3.64 0.04 38.47
CA LEU A 431 2.66 -1.05 38.48
C LEU A 431 1.75 -1.08 37.23
N MET A 432 1.55 0.04 36.53
CA MET A 432 0.51 0.13 35.48
C MET A 432 1.02 -0.21 34.07
N ALA A 433 2.30 0.04 33.74
CA ALA A 433 2.84 -0.23 32.41
C ALA A 433 2.84 -1.73 32.04
N ALA A 434 3.04 -2.62 33.02
CA ALA A 434 2.99 -4.06 32.82
C ALA A 434 1.55 -4.56 32.55
N GLN A 435 0.55 -3.93 33.19
CA GLN A 435 -0.86 -4.31 33.04
C GLN A 435 -1.41 -3.90 31.68
N VAL A 436 -1.06 -2.71 31.18
CA VAL A 436 -1.50 -2.23 29.86
C VAL A 436 -0.89 -3.07 28.73
N MET A 437 0.41 -3.40 28.79
CA MET A 437 1.02 -4.28 27.78
C MET A 437 0.40 -5.69 27.77
N SER A 438 0.10 -6.25 28.94
CA SER A 438 -0.58 -7.56 29.03
C SER A 438 -1.95 -7.54 28.35
N VAL A 439 -2.75 -6.51 28.60
CA VAL A 439 -4.10 -6.39 28.02
C VAL A 439 -4.04 -6.20 26.51
N VAL A 440 -3.17 -5.31 26.02
CA VAL A 440 -3.01 -5.08 24.58
C VAL A 440 -2.54 -6.35 23.87
N LEU A 441 -1.55 -7.07 24.42
CA LEU A 441 -1.06 -8.32 23.84
C LEU A 441 -2.16 -9.41 23.81
N THR A 442 -2.96 -9.50 24.86
CA THR A 442 -4.06 -10.47 24.94
C THR A 442 -5.15 -10.13 23.93
N CYS A 443 -5.51 -8.85 23.78
CA CYS A 443 -6.49 -8.39 22.79
C CYS A 443 -5.97 -8.61 21.36
N SER A 444 -4.71 -8.33 21.06
CA SER A 444 -4.12 -8.57 19.74
C SER A 444 -4.08 -10.07 19.39
N VAL A 445 -3.72 -10.94 20.35
CA VAL A 445 -3.77 -12.39 20.16
C VAL A 445 -5.20 -12.87 19.92
N LEU A 446 -6.19 -12.31 20.62
CA LEU A 446 -7.59 -12.63 20.41
C LEU A 446 -8.09 -12.18 19.02
N VAL A 447 -7.77 -10.96 18.60
CA VAL A 447 -8.16 -10.41 17.29
C VAL A 447 -7.55 -11.21 16.14
N LEU A 448 -6.31 -11.70 16.30
CA LEU A 448 -5.65 -12.57 15.31
C LEU A 448 -6.21 -14.00 15.31
N LEU A 449 -6.70 -14.50 16.46
CA LEU A 449 -7.31 -15.83 16.57
C LEU A 449 -8.75 -15.90 16.03
N VAL A 450 -9.52 -14.81 16.10
CA VAL A 450 -10.94 -14.79 15.70
C VAL A 450 -11.19 -15.21 14.24
N PRO A 451 -10.42 -14.73 13.23
CA PRO A 451 -10.57 -15.20 11.85
C PRO A 451 -10.21 -16.68 11.67
N LEU A 452 -9.19 -17.17 12.39
CA LEU A 452 -8.75 -18.57 12.37
C LEU A 452 -9.79 -19.52 12.97
N LEU A 453 -10.56 -19.04 13.95
CA LEU A 453 -11.61 -19.81 14.61
C LEU A 453 -12.88 -19.94 13.76
N HIS A 454 -13.11 -19.08 12.77
CA HIS A 454 -14.38 -19.04 12.01
C HIS A 454 -14.68 -20.33 11.23
N HIS A 455 -13.66 -21.12 10.90
CA HIS A 455 -13.83 -22.42 10.22
C HIS A 455 -14.02 -23.62 11.16
N TRP A 456 -13.98 -23.41 12.47
CA TRP A 456 -14.08 -24.47 13.46
C TRP A 456 -15.53 -24.62 13.91
N SER A 457 -15.94 -25.84 14.27
CA SER A 457 -17.30 -26.06 14.79
C SER A 457 -17.54 -25.21 16.06
N MET A 458 -18.73 -24.63 16.19
CA MET A 458 -19.17 -23.85 17.36
C MET A 458 -18.76 -24.44 18.74
N PRO A 459 -18.90 -25.77 18.99
CA PRO A 459 -18.48 -26.33 20.28
C PRO A 459 -16.97 -26.25 20.52
N LEU A 460 -16.15 -26.34 19.47
CA LEU A 460 -14.70 -26.23 19.56
C LEU A 460 -14.26 -24.77 19.77
N GLN A 461 -14.94 -23.81 19.11
CA GLN A 461 -14.75 -22.38 19.36
C GLN A 461 -15.04 -22.03 20.82
N LEU A 462 -16.17 -22.50 21.36
CA LEU A 462 -16.56 -22.31 22.75
C LEU A 462 -15.55 -22.98 23.71
N LEU A 463 -15.13 -24.22 23.45
CA LEU A 463 -14.15 -24.92 24.28
C LEU A 463 -12.84 -24.13 24.41
N ILE A 464 -12.33 -23.60 23.29
CA ILE A 464 -11.05 -22.87 23.24
C ILE A 464 -11.18 -21.51 23.89
N LEU A 465 -12.25 -20.76 23.62
CA LEU A 465 -12.50 -19.49 24.28
C LEU A 465 -12.67 -19.66 25.79
N THR A 466 -13.31 -20.74 26.24
CA THR A 466 -13.48 -21.05 27.66
C THR A 466 -12.16 -21.47 28.30
N LEU A 467 -11.34 -22.28 27.62
CA LEU A 467 -9.98 -22.63 28.05
C LEU A 467 -9.09 -21.40 28.14
N LEU A 468 -9.14 -20.49 27.17
CA LEU A 468 -8.36 -19.26 27.18
C LEU A 468 -8.78 -18.34 28.33
N ALA A 469 -10.11 -18.18 28.54
CA ALA A 469 -10.66 -17.38 29.63
C ALA A 469 -10.29 -17.94 31.01
N THR A 470 -10.40 -19.26 31.21
CA THR A 470 -10.00 -19.93 32.45
C THR A 470 -8.49 -19.91 32.68
N LEU A 471 -7.69 -19.99 31.62
CA LEU A 471 -6.24 -19.87 31.72
C LEU A 471 -5.83 -18.44 32.12
N LEU A 472 -6.49 -17.41 31.55
CA LEU A 472 -6.31 -16.03 31.98
C LEU A 472 -6.70 -15.83 33.46
N ASP A 473 -7.86 -16.34 33.88
CA ASP A 473 -8.36 -16.22 35.25
C ASP A 473 -7.44 -16.90 36.28
N ARG A 474 -6.80 -18.01 35.91
CA ARG A 474 -5.88 -18.77 36.78
C ARG A 474 -4.46 -18.22 36.80
N VAL A 475 -3.99 -17.66 35.70
CA VAL A 475 -2.60 -17.20 35.54
C VAL A 475 -2.42 -15.76 36.03
N LEU A 476 -3.43 -14.90 35.87
CA LEU A 476 -3.34 -13.51 36.34
C LEU A 476 -3.01 -13.36 37.84
N PRO A 477 -3.64 -14.11 38.76
CA PRO A 477 -3.36 -13.99 40.21
C PRO A 477 -1.98 -14.52 40.60
N VAL A 478 -1.46 -15.52 39.88
CA VAL A 478 -0.15 -16.13 40.15
C VAL A 478 0.99 -15.27 39.62
N LEU A 479 0.78 -14.61 38.47
CA LEU A 479 1.75 -13.65 37.92
C LEU A 479 1.71 -12.29 38.64
N TRP A 480 0.70 -12.04 39.48
CA TRP A 480 0.48 -10.75 40.13
C TRP A 480 -0.06 -10.87 41.56
N PRO A 481 0.77 -11.23 42.55
CA PRO A 481 0.35 -11.25 43.93
C PRO A 481 -0.05 -9.83 44.37
N ALA A 482 -1.27 -9.69 44.91
CA ALA A 482 -1.71 -8.44 45.52
C ALA A 482 -0.71 -8.01 46.60
N PRO A 483 -0.30 -6.73 46.65
CA PRO A 483 0.63 -6.27 47.68
C PRO A 483 -0.04 -6.50 49.04
N GLN A 484 0.53 -7.40 49.84
CA GLN A 484 0.13 -7.54 51.23
C GLN A 484 0.39 -6.20 51.90
N ALA A 485 -0.65 -5.62 52.48
CA ALA A 485 -0.54 -4.39 53.25
C ALA A 485 0.56 -4.60 54.30
N GLU A 486 1.64 -3.83 54.20
CA GLU A 486 2.69 -3.80 55.20
C GLU A 486 2.05 -3.44 56.54
N HIS A 487 1.85 -4.46 57.38
CA HIS A 487 1.66 -4.25 58.80
C HIS A 487 2.96 -3.64 59.31
N LYS A 488 2.94 -2.34 59.62
CA LYS A 488 3.93 -1.67 60.45
C LYS A 488 3.89 -2.26 61.86
N GLY A 489 4.48 -3.44 62.03
CA GLY A 489 4.87 -4.01 63.31
C GLY A 489 6.34 -3.66 63.56
N GLY A 490 6.60 -2.95 64.66
CA GLY A 490 7.92 -2.46 65.02
C GLY A 490 8.93 -3.53 65.44
N HIS A 491 10.19 -3.07 65.45
CA HIS A 491 11.38 -3.61 66.12
C HIS A 491 11.91 -5.00 65.73
N GLY A 492 13.20 -5.02 65.36
CA GLY A 492 14.03 -6.21 65.51
C GLY A 492 15.12 -6.34 64.45
N SER A 493 16.35 -6.05 64.86
CA SER A 493 17.61 -6.38 64.19
C SER A 493 17.77 -7.84 63.78
N HIS A 494 18.27 -8.12 62.58
CA HIS A 494 19.57 -8.77 62.31
C HIS A 494 19.71 -9.15 60.82
N ALA A 495 20.96 -9.16 60.36
CA ALA A 495 21.38 -9.55 59.02
C ALA A 495 21.14 -11.04 58.74
N ASP A 496 20.81 -11.39 57.48
CA ASP A 496 21.43 -12.55 56.84
C ASP A 496 21.33 -12.53 55.30
N HIS A 497 22.27 -13.25 54.68
CA HIS A 497 22.56 -13.35 53.25
C HIS A 497 21.60 -14.28 52.47
N GLY A 498 21.42 -13.94 51.17
CA GLY A 498 21.54 -14.89 50.06
C GLY A 498 20.29 -15.68 49.64
N SER A 499 19.80 -15.43 48.42
CA SER A 499 19.55 -16.48 47.41
C SER A 499 19.04 -15.90 46.08
N HIS A 500 19.85 -16.14 45.05
CA HIS A 500 19.53 -16.48 43.66
C HIS A 500 18.26 -15.91 42.98
N GLU A 501 18.53 -14.97 42.07
CA GLU A 501 17.77 -14.74 40.85
C GLU A 501 17.71 -16.02 39.99
N ALA A 502 16.51 -16.53 39.78
CA ALA A 502 16.20 -17.43 38.67
C ALA A 502 14.84 -17.04 38.07
N TYR A 503 14.85 -15.99 37.23
CA TYR A 503 13.74 -15.73 36.31
C TYR A 503 13.86 -16.67 35.09
N PRO A 504 12.77 -17.30 34.61
CA PRO A 504 12.90 -18.58 33.93
C PRO A 504 13.09 -18.43 32.41
N ARG A 505 14.13 -19.12 31.91
CA ARG A 505 14.42 -19.36 30.48
C ARG A 505 13.26 -19.99 29.69
N ALA A 506 12.24 -20.49 30.38
CA ALA A 506 11.04 -21.08 29.79
C ALA A 506 10.20 -20.09 28.96
N HIS A 507 10.20 -18.80 29.29
CA HIS A 507 9.44 -17.80 28.52
C HIS A 507 10.05 -17.54 27.14
N LEU A 508 11.37 -17.52 27.02
CA LEU A 508 12.05 -17.29 25.74
C LEU A 508 11.77 -18.44 24.75
N LEU A 509 11.76 -19.68 25.26
CA LEU A 509 11.52 -20.87 24.45
C LEU A 509 10.07 -20.94 23.95
N ALA A 510 9.10 -20.55 24.79
CA ALA A 510 7.69 -20.48 24.41
C ALA A 510 7.43 -19.41 23.32
N TRP A 511 8.12 -18.26 23.39
CA TRP A 511 8.03 -17.21 22.37
C TRP A 511 8.60 -17.65 21.01
N LEU A 512 9.76 -18.32 21.02
CA LEU A 512 10.37 -18.84 19.79
C LEU A 512 9.54 -19.97 19.17
N LEU A 513 8.93 -20.84 19.99
CA LEU A 513 8.03 -21.89 19.52
C LEU A 513 6.72 -21.34 18.93
N CYS A 514 6.11 -20.32 19.54
CA CYS A 514 4.91 -19.68 18.98
C CYS A 514 5.19 -18.99 17.64
N GLY A 515 6.33 -18.30 17.50
CA GLY A 515 6.73 -17.67 16.24
C GLY A 515 7.00 -18.71 15.13
N ALA A 516 7.68 -19.81 15.46
CA ALA A 516 7.95 -20.89 14.51
C ALA A 516 6.66 -21.60 14.07
N LEU A 517 5.74 -21.88 15.00
CA LEU A 517 4.46 -22.52 14.70
C LEU A 517 3.51 -21.62 13.89
N ALA A 518 3.51 -20.31 14.15
CA ALA A 518 2.76 -19.34 13.34
C ALA A 518 3.30 -19.24 11.91
N GLY A 519 4.63 -19.32 11.72
CA GLY A 519 5.26 -19.35 10.40
C GLY A 519 4.92 -20.62 9.61
N VAL A 520 4.95 -21.79 10.25
CA VAL A 520 4.58 -23.07 9.62
C VAL A 520 3.09 -23.13 9.29
N ALA A 521 2.23 -22.57 10.13
CA ALA A 521 0.80 -22.45 9.83
C ALA A 521 0.55 -21.50 8.65
N ALA A 522 1.25 -20.38 8.55
CA ALA A 522 1.11 -19.45 7.42
C ALA A 522 1.55 -20.06 6.06
N ASP A 523 2.53 -20.97 6.07
CA ASP A 523 3.05 -21.65 4.86
C ASP A 523 2.04 -22.65 4.24
N GLN A 524 1.07 -23.14 5.02
CA GLN A 524 0.03 -24.05 4.51
C GLN A 524 -1.15 -23.33 3.83
N TYR A 525 -1.34 -22.02 4.05
CA TYR A 525 -2.56 -21.31 3.64
C TYR A 525 -2.31 -20.08 2.75
N LEU A 526 -1.08 -19.58 2.68
CA LEU A 526 -0.69 -18.56 1.70
C LEU A 526 0.05 -19.22 0.54
N ALA A 527 -0.04 -18.65 -0.66
CA ALA A 527 0.64 -19.17 -1.84
C ALA A 527 2.10 -19.55 -1.51
N LEU A 528 2.50 -20.78 -1.88
CA LEU A 528 3.83 -21.37 -1.64
C LEU A 528 4.94 -20.32 -1.79
N GLY A 529 5.50 -19.87 -0.66
CA GLY A 529 6.54 -18.83 -0.60
C GLY A 529 6.22 -17.62 0.30
N MET A 530 4.95 -17.26 0.51
CA MET A 530 4.58 -16.15 1.41
C MET A 530 4.78 -16.49 2.90
N GLY A 531 4.61 -17.75 3.30
CA GLY A 531 4.81 -18.21 4.68
C GLY A 531 6.25 -18.03 5.16
N TRP A 532 7.23 -18.39 4.32
CA TRP A 532 8.65 -18.15 4.57
C TRP A 532 8.99 -16.67 4.66
N LEU A 533 8.28 -15.82 3.92
CA LEU A 533 8.51 -14.37 3.95
C LEU A 533 8.00 -13.75 5.25
N LEU A 534 6.80 -14.13 5.69
CA LEU A 534 6.27 -13.72 6.99
C LEU A 534 7.12 -14.27 8.13
N ALA A 535 7.64 -15.50 8.01
CA ALA A 535 8.56 -16.08 8.98
C ALA A 535 9.92 -15.36 9.01
N ALA A 536 10.46 -14.97 7.85
CA ALA A 536 11.70 -14.19 7.76
C ALA A 536 11.51 -12.77 8.31
N PHE A 537 10.39 -12.12 8.00
CA PHE A 537 10.03 -10.81 8.53
C PHE A 537 9.81 -10.86 10.04
N ALA A 538 9.07 -11.86 10.54
CA ALA A 538 8.92 -12.12 11.97
C ALA A 538 10.28 -12.43 12.63
N GLY A 539 11.17 -13.15 11.95
CA GLY A 539 12.53 -13.43 12.41
C GLY A 539 13.38 -12.17 12.54
N VAL A 540 13.33 -11.26 11.55
CA VAL A 540 14.02 -9.97 11.58
C VAL A 540 13.48 -9.08 12.70
N ILE A 541 12.16 -9.00 12.86
CA ILE A 541 11.52 -8.28 13.96
C ILE A 541 11.94 -8.87 15.31
N THR A 542 11.91 -10.20 15.44
CA THR A 542 12.32 -10.89 16.67
C THR A 542 13.79 -10.65 16.99
N GLY A 543 14.66 -10.64 15.98
CA GLY A 543 16.08 -10.32 16.11
C GLY A 543 16.31 -8.87 16.55
N LEU A 544 15.59 -7.90 15.96
CA LEU A 544 15.63 -6.49 16.37
C LEU A 544 15.17 -6.31 17.82
N VAL A 545 14.06 -6.95 18.20
CA VAL A 545 13.55 -6.93 19.58
C VAL A 545 14.57 -7.55 20.54
N LEU A 546 15.22 -8.65 20.18
CA LEU A 546 16.25 -9.30 20.99
C LEU A 546 17.47 -8.40 21.18
N VAL A 547 17.95 -7.74 20.11
CA VAL A 547 19.08 -6.81 20.19
C VAL A 547 18.75 -5.60 21.05
N LEU A 548 17.55 -5.03 20.91
CA LEU A 548 17.06 -3.94 21.75
C LEU A 548 16.95 -4.38 23.22
N PHE A 549 16.50 -5.60 23.48
CA PHE A 549 16.40 -6.17 24.82
C PHE A 549 17.78 -6.42 25.47
N ILE A 550 18.75 -6.94 24.71
CA ILE A 550 20.14 -7.11 25.18
C ILE A 550 20.79 -5.74 25.47
N GLY A 551 20.54 -4.74 24.61
CA GLY A 551 20.94 -3.35 24.85
C GLY A 551 20.33 -2.77 26.12
N LEU A 552 19.05 -3.08 26.38
CA LEU A 552 18.34 -2.70 27.59
C LEU A 552 18.99 -3.30 28.84
N LEU A 553 19.26 -4.62 28.83
CA LEU A 553 19.89 -5.33 29.93
C LEU A 553 21.31 -4.81 30.24
N ARG A 554 22.12 -4.54 29.21
CA ARG A 554 23.44 -3.92 29.38
C ARG A 554 23.34 -2.51 29.98
N SER A 555 22.36 -1.71 29.56
CA SER A 555 22.13 -0.37 30.12
C SER A 555 21.68 -0.41 31.59
N LEU A 556 20.98 -1.48 32.00
CA LEU A 556 20.55 -1.70 33.37
C LEU A 556 21.71 -2.18 34.26
N GLN A 557 22.60 -3.04 33.75
CA GLN A 557 23.79 -3.48 34.48
C GLN A 557 24.80 -2.35 34.75
N TRP A 558 24.87 -1.32 33.90
CA TRP A 558 25.75 -0.15 34.12
C TRP A 558 25.35 0.66 35.37
N ARG A 559 24.09 0.59 35.84
CA ARG A 559 23.61 1.37 37.00
C ARG A 559 24.06 0.85 38.37
N SER A 560 24.88 -0.20 38.43
CA SER A 560 25.34 -0.80 39.71
C SER A 560 26.54 -0.12 40.37
N PHE A 561 27.08 0.99 39.84
CA PHE A 561 28.22 1.66 40.47
C PHE A 561 28.03 3.17 40.68
N SER A 562 28.25 3.57 41.94
CA SER A 562 28.41 4.93 42.49
C SER A 562 27.16 5.82 42.71
N ARG A 563 26.81 6.02 43.99
CA ARG A 563 26.21 7.24 44.52
C ARG A 563 27.11 7.79 45.64
N PRO A 564 27.15 9.13 45.81
CA PRO A 564 27.18 9.69 47.14
C PRO A 564 26.00 10.64 47.43
N ALA A 565 25.48 10.43 48.63
CA ALA A 565 24.86 11.30 49.64
C ALA A 565 24.20 12.67 49.31
N ARG A 566 22.93 12.73 49.76
CA ARG A 566 22.19 13.78 50.50
C ARG A 566 21.77 15.06 49.74
N TRP A 567 20.52 15.47 49.96
CA TRP A 567 20.13 16.76 50.55
C TRP A 567 18.66 16.72 51.02
N TRP A 568 18.42 17.39 52.14
CA TRP A 568 17.18 17.46 52.91
C TRP A 568 16.80 18.95 52.94
N THR A 569 15.57 19.33 52.55
CA THR A 569 14.78 20.50 53.03
C THR A 569 13.66 20.87 52.04
N ALA A 570 12.41 20.52 52.32
CA ALA A 570 11.19 21.24 51.86
C ALA A 570 9.91 20.56 52.38
N GLN A 571 9.63 20.67 53.67
CA GLN A 571 8.32 20.35 54.25
C GLN A 571 8.03 21.28 55.42
N LEU A 572 7.59 22.51 55.14
CA LEU A 572 7.24 23.44 56.22
C LEU A 572 6.12 24.44 55.95
N LEU A 573 5.27 24.26 54.94
CA LEU A 573 4.12 25.16 54.77
C LEU A 573 2.89 24.41 54.27
N GLY A 574 2.21 23.76 55.21
CA GLY A 574 0.83 23.31 55.02
C GLY A 574 -0.14 24.41 55.42
N VAL A 575 -1.08 24.77 54.54
CA VAL A 575 -2.34 25.45 54.89
C VAL A 575 -3.44 24.98 53.92
N GLN A 576 -4.57 24.54 54.48
CA GLN A 576 -5.84 24.20 53.82
C GLN A 576 -6.85 25.37 53.96
N HIS A 577 -7.75 25.58 52.99
CA HIS A 577 -9.23 25.50 53.18
C HIS A 577 -10.06 25.76 51.89
N GLU A 578 -11.33 25.35 51.98
CA GLU A 578 -12.34 24.94 50.98
C GLU A 578 -13.17 26.06 50.29
N ILE A 579 -13.79 25.74 49.13
CA ILE A 579 -15.20 26.05 48.78
C ILE A 579 -15.76 24.96 47.82
N HIS A 580 -16.89 24.30 48.15
CA HIS A 580 -17.63 23.36 47.30
C HIS A 580 -19.12 23.72 47.24
N GLY A 581 -19.70 23.74 46.03
CA GLY A 581 -21.16 23.86 45.85
C GLY A 581 -21.65 24.13 44.42
N TRP A 582 -20.88 24.82 43.58
CA TRP A 582 -21.36 25.24 42.24
C TRP A 582 -20.85 24.41 41.05
N ARG A 583 -19.87 23.52 41.28
CA ARG A 583 -19.21 22.75 40.21
C ARG A 583 -20.01 21.53 39.74
N GLU A 584 -20.81 20.92 40.61
CA GLU A 584 -21.53 19.69 40.28
C GLU A 584 -22.76 19.93 39.40
N LEU A 585 -23.42 21.08 39.55
CA LEU A 585 -24.57 21.45 38.72
C LEU A 585 -24.15 21.83 37.28
N ALA A 586 -23.00 22.50 37.12
CA ALA A 586 -22.41 22.82 35.82
C ALA A 586 -21.87 21.56 35.11
N GLY A 587 -21.36 20.59 35.87
CA GLY A 587 -20.91 19.29 35.35
C GLY A 587 -22.05 18.45 34.77
N ALA A 588 -23.19 18.39 35.46
CA ALA A 588 -24.35 17.62 35.01
C ALA A 588 -24.99 18.22 33.73
N LEU A 589 -25.08 19.55 33.64
CA LEU A 589 -25.61 20.23 32.44
C LEU A 589 -24.68 20.13 31.23
N SER A 590 -23.36 20.17 31.43
CA SER A 590 -22.38 19.96 30.34
C SER A 590 -22.34 18.51 29.85
N PHE A 591 -22.59 17.55 30.75
CA PHE A 591 -22.67 16.12 30.43
C PHE A 591 -23.88 15.81 29.52
N CYS A 592 -25.06 16.34 29.84
CA CYS A 592 -26.27 16.13 29.03
C CYS A 592 -26.18 16.77 27.64
N LEU A 593 -25.58 17.95 27.51
CA LEU A 593 -25.42 18.65 26.23
C LEU A 593 -24.33 18.05 25.33
N ARG A 594 -23.29 17.43 25.91
CA ARG A 594 -22.23 16.74 25.14
C ARG A 594 -22.70 15.40 24.60
N HIS A 595 -23.42 14.61 25.39
CA HIS A 595 -23.81 13.25 24.99
C HIS A 595 -24.86 13.20 23.88
N SER A 596 -25.77 14.18 23.77
CA SER A 596 -26.73 14.24 22.65
C SER A 596 -26.07 14.55 21.31
N ALA A 597 -25.01 15.38 21.28
CA ALA A 597 -24.26 15.68 20.06
C ALA A 597 -23.43 14.48 19.56
N TYR A 598 -22.92 13.63 20.46
CA TYR A 598 -22.17 12.43 20.10
C TYR A 598 -23.03 11.36 19.42
N TRP A 599 -24.29 11.21 19.83
CA TRP A 599 -25.21 10.27 19.16
C TRP A 599 -25.59 10.73 17.76
N VAL A 600 -25.73 12.05 17.53
CA VAL A 600 -26.05 12.59 16.21
C VAL A 600 -24.89 12.40 15.23
N VAL A 601 -23.64 12.60 15.66
CA VAL A 601 -22.45 12.39 14.82
C VAL A 601 -22.18 10.90 14.55
N LEU A 602 -22.37 10.04 15.57
CA LEU A 602 -22.20 8.60 15.40
C LEU A 602 -23.27 8.00 14.47
N VAL A 603 -24.53 8.44 14.61
CA VAL A 603 -25.63 8.02 13.71
C VAL A 603 -25.43 8.56 12.30
N ALA A 604 -24.94 9.81 12.14
CA ALA A 604 -24.61 10.35 10.82
C ALA A 604 -23.45 9.60 10.15
N ALA A 605 -22.40 9.23 10.90
CA ALA A 605 -21.28 8.43 10.39
C ALA A 605 -21.71 7.01 10.01
N LEU A 606 -22.59 6.39 10.81
CA LEU A 606 -23.17 5.07 10.49
C LEU A 606 -24.10 5.12 9.27
N ILE A 607 -24.88 6.19 9.09
CA ILE A 607 -25.72 6.38 7.90
C ILE A 607 -24.85 6.53 6.64
N VAL A 608 -23.74 7.28 6.70
CA VAL A 608 -22.80 7.45 5.57
C VAL A 608 -22.05 6.15 5.25
N MET A 609 -21.66 5.38 6.26
CA MET A 609 -21.01 4.06 6.06
C MET A 609 -21.96 2.97 5.57
N LEU A 610 -23.27 3.12 5.77
CA LEU A 610 -24.28 2.17 5.29
C LEU A 610 -24.91 2.57 3.94
N SER A 611 -24.62 3.79 3.45
CA SER A 611 -25.12 4.30 2.16
C SER A 611 -24.13 4.17 1.00
N HIS A 612 -22.95 3.61 1.26
CA HIS A 612 -21.94 3.18 0.29
C HIS A 612 -21.71 1.69 0.45
#